data_AF-A0A3E1EJ93-F1
#
_entry.id   AF-A0A3E1EJ93-F1
#
_cell.length_a   1.000
_cell.length_b   1.000
_cell.length_c   1.000
_cell.angle_alpha   90.00
_cell.angle_beta   90.00
_cell.angle_gamma   90.00
#
_symmetry.space_group_name_H-M   'P 1'
#
loop_
_entity.id
_entity.type
_entity.pdbx_description
1 polymer ?
#
loop_
_entity_poly.entity_id
_entity_poly.type
_entity_poly.pdbx_seq_one_letter_code
_entity_poly.pdbx_strand_id
1 'polypeptide(L)'
;MTELQAKARKEAAANPTLFKKTAAQLADQRREAIIRATTSSAASDRRLSAMLLAYSSPSSEVTRRLVVLADDPTPDVRYAAIVGLATVTHGTDKSANDAIIKALDESGNSGLTRDAAFAASTLKLADGLPLLRRLLEGDDNLNKRYAAEAAARYGPMAAILLPALKQGVAKTKDQELKALMEQALASIDRPAETKVVPATGNQPTATTPGSSVASSQTKPDLLPAAAKTQSKNENSWPSVVTLGLTIVIGLAALGSWLLFRKHKQ
;
A
#
# COMPACT_ATOMS: atom_id res chain seq x y z
N MET A 1 7.17 11.09 -22.89
CA MET A 1 7.41 10.13 -21.79
C MET A 1 8.21 8.96 -22.36
N THR A 2 9.33 8.61 -21.74
CA THR A 2 10.47 7.95 -22.40
C THR A 2 10.46 6.43 -22.24
N GLU A 3 10.99 5.73 -23.25
CA GLU A 3 11.21 4.27 -23.31
C GLU A 3 11.79 3.66 -22.02
N LEU A 4 12.63 4.44 -21.31
CA LEU A 4 13.20 4.10 -20.02
C LEU A 4 12.14 3.82 -18.94
N GLN A 5 11.06 4.61 -18.90
CA GLN A 5 9.97 4.42 -17.93
C GLN A 5 9.20 3.12 -18.21
N ALA A 6 8.98 2.80 -19.49
CA ALA A 6 8.31 1.57 -19.91
C ALA A 6 9.17 0.34 -19.60
N LYS A 7 10.49 0.43 -19.83
CA LYS A 7 11.45 -0.63 -19.46
C LYS A 7 11.49 -0.88 -17.96
N ALA A 8 11.60 0.18 -17.14
CA ALA A 8 11.58 0.06 -15.69
C ALA A 8 10.29 -0.57 -15.16
N ARG A 9 9.13 -0.23 -15.75
CA ARG A 9 7.84 -0.87 -15.44
C ARG A 9 7.83 -2.35 -15.78
N LYS A 10 8.32 -2.72 -16.96
CA LYS A 10 8.39 -4.12 -17.39
C LYS A 10 9.30 -4.95 -16.49
N GLU A 11 10.45 -4.39 -16.11
CA GLU A 11 11.40 -5.05 -15.19
C GLU A 11 10.84 -5.17 -13.77
N ALA A 12 10.18 -4.13 -13.25
CA ALA A 12 9.51 -4.17 -11.96
C ALA A 12 8.39 -5.22 -11.90
N ALA A 13 7.63 -5.37 -13.00
CA ALA A 13 6.59 -6.39 -13.10
C ALA A 13 7.17 -7.81 -13.23
N ALA A 14 8.29 -7.97 -13.95
CA ALA A 14 8.92 -9.27 -14.17
C ALA A 14 9.67 -9.79 -12.93
N ASN A 15 10.28 -8.90 -12.13
CA ASN A 15 10.99 -9.28 -10.91
C ASN A 15 10.84 -8.22 -9.80
N PRO A 16 9.69 -8.19 -9.11
CA PRO A 16 9.38 -7.15 -8.12
C PRO A 16 10.34 -7.17 -6.92
N THR A 17 10.81 -8.36 -6.53
CA THR A 17 11.76 -8.52 -5.42
C THR A 17 13.13 -7.92 -5.76
N LEU A 18 13.66 -8.24 -6.95
CA LEU A 18 14.93 -7.67 -7.40
C LEU A 18 14.82 -6.15 -7.56
N PHE A 19 13.72 -5.67 -8.14
CA PHE A 19 13.47 -4.24 -8.30
C PHE A 19 13.49 -3.51 -6.95
N LYS A 20 12.76 -4.04 -5.94
CA LYS A 20 12.75 -3.45 -4.59
C LYS A 20 14.13 -3.41 -3.97
N LYS A 21 14.91 -4.50 -4.10
CA LYS A 21 16.29 -4.57 -3.60
C LYS A 21 17.20 -3.54 -4.26
N THR A 22 17.14 -3.41 -5.59
CA THR A 22 17.95 -2.44 -6.34
C THR A 22 17.56 -1.01 -6.00
N ALA A 23 16.26 -0.72 -5.87
CA ALA A 23 15.77 0.59 -5.46
C ALA A 23 16.26 0.97 -4.06
N ALA A 24 16.21 0.04 -3.11
CA ALA A 24 16.71 0.26 -1.75
C ALA A 24 18.22 0.56 -1.73
N GLN A 25 19.01 -0.23 -2.46
CA GLN A 25 20.46 0.00 -2.58
C GLN A 25 20.79 1.38 -3.15
N LEU A 26 20.07 1.79 -4.20
CA LEU A 26 20.28 3.11 -4.80
C LEU A 26 19.85 4.25 -3.86
N ALA A 27 18.73 4.09 -3.16
CA ALA A 27 18.28 5.05 -2.15
C ALA A 27 19.30 5.18 -1.01
N ASP A 28 19.88 4.07 -0.55
CA ASP A 28 20.91 4.07 0.47
C ASP A 28 22.22 4.73 0.00
N GLN A 29 22.67 4.44 -1.21
CA GLN A 29 23.85 5.10 -1.82
C GLN A 29 23.67 6.63 -1.94
N ARG A 30 22.43 7.11 -2.06
CA ARG A 30 22.10 8.53 -2.22
C ARG A 30 21.47 9.16 -0.99
N ARG A 31 21.47 8.46 0.15
CA ARG A 31 20.73 8.82 1.36
C ARG A 31 20.97 10.26 1.78
N GLU A 32 22.23 10.68 1.86
CA GLU A 32 22.61 12.04 2.26
C GLU A 32 22.04 13.12 1.34
N ALA A 33 22.04 12.87 0.02
CA ALA A 33 21.47 13.81 -0.94
C ALA A 33 19.93 13.87 -0.82
N ILE A 34 19.29 12.71 -0.62
CA ILE A 34 17.84 12.59 -0.43
C ILE A 34 17.42 13.32 0.86
N ILE A 35 18.13 13.10 1.97
CA ILE A 35 17.88 13.77 3.25
C ILE A 35 17.97 15.29 3.08
N ARG A 36 19.01 15.81 2.42
CA ARG A 36 19.10 17.25 2.16
C ARG A 36 17.90 17.79 1.36
N ALA A 37 17.48 17.05 0.33
CA ALA A 37 16.35 17.44 -0.52
C ALA A 37 14.99 17.45 0.21
N THR A 38 14.86 16.83 1.39
CA THR A 38 13.67 16.96 2.26
C THR A 38 13.42 18.40 2.73
N THR A 39 14.43 19.27 2.67
CA THR A 39 14.32 20.69 3.05
C THR A 39 14.28 21.63 1.84
N SER A 40 14.15 21.08 0.62
CA SER A 40 14.06 21.88 -0.61
C SER A 40 12.85 22.82 -0.57
N SER A 41 12.98 24.01 -1.14
CA SER A 41 11.85 24.92 -1.34
C SER A 41 10.82 24.34 -2.30
N ALA A 42 11.24 23.50 -3.25
CA ALA A 42 10.37 22.84 -4.20
C ALA A 42 9.65 21.63 -3.58
N ALA A 43 8.31 21.68 -3.55
CA ALA A 43 7.50 20.58 -3.02
C ALA A 43 7.69 19.26 -3.80
N SER A 44 7.98 19.34 -5.10
CA SER A 44 8.31 18.16 -5.93
C SER A 44 9.52 17.40 -5.41
N ASP A 45 10.56 18.11 -4.96
CA ASP A 45 11.78 17.53 -4.45
C ASP A 45 11.55 16.89 -3.08
N ARG A 46 10.80 17.59 -2.20
CA ARG A 46 10.44 17.05 -0.88
C ARG A 46 9.58 15.79 -1.01
N ARG A 47 8.60 15.80 -1.91
CA ARG A 47 7.74 14.64 -2.20
C ARG A 47 8.56 13.46 -2.73
N LEU A 48 9.42 13.71 -3.73
CA LEU A 48 10.29 12.66 -4.27
C LEU A 48 11.23 12.13 -3.18
N SER A 49 11.75 13.00 -2.31
CA SER A 49 12.61 12.60 -1.21
C SER A 49 11.87 11.69 -0.22
N ALA A 50 10.65 12.04 0.20
CA ALA A 50 9.83 11.19 1.04
C ALA A 50 9.60 9.80 0.41
N MET A 51 9.27 9.76 -0.89
CA MET A 51 9.08 8.50 -1.60
C MET A 51 10.37 7.65 -1.60
N LEU A 52 11.53 8.24 -1.85
CA LEU A 52 12.80 7.50 -1.90
C LEU A 52 13.25 7.04 -0.51
N LEU A 53 12.99 7.83 0.53
CA LEU A 53 13.23 7.43 1.91
C LEU A 53 12.40 6.20 2.29
N ALA A 54 11.18 6.06 1.76
CA ALA A 54 10.36 4.86 1.94
C ALA A 54 10.99 3.58 1.35
N TYR A 55 11.89 3.69 0.36
CA TYR A 55 12.65 2.57 -0.21
C TYR A 55 13.99 2.33 0.47
N SER A 56 14.53 3.34 1.16
CA SER A 56 15.82 3.23 1.83
C SER A 56 15.76 2.25 3.01
N SER A 57 16.91 1.73 3.41
CA SER A 57 17.01 0.93 4.62
C SER A 57 16.54 1.74 5.85
N PRO A 58 15.68 1.18 6.72
CA PRO A 58 15.20 1.89 7.91
C PRO A 58 16.34 2.44 8.76
N SER A 59 16.17 3.68 9.25
CA SER A 59 17.06 4.28 10.25
C SER A 59 16.32 5.38 11.01
N SER A 60 16.80 5.72 12.21
CA SER A 60 16.21 6.78 13.02
C SER A 60 16.17 8.14 12.30
N GLU A 61 17.19 8.44 11.49
CA GLU A 61 17.22 9.67 10.69
C GLU A 61 16.18 9.65 9.56
N VAL A 62 16.04 8.52 8.85
CA VAL A 62 14.99 8.35 7.83
C VAL A 62 13.60 8.56 8.44
N THR A 63 13.32 7.92 9.58
CA THR A 63 12.05 8.08 10.30
C THR A 63 11.84 9.53 10.72
N ARG A 64 12.84 10.17 11.35
CA ARG A 64 12.76 11.58 11.77
C ARG A 64 12.42 12.50 10.61
N ARG A 65 13.04 12.32 9.45
CA ARG A 65 12.77 13.14 8.26
C ARG A 65 11.36 12.92 7.73
N LEU A 66 10.89 11.69 7.69
CA LEU A 66 9.52 11.38 7.28
C LEU A 66 8.49 11.95 8.27
N VAL A 67 8.77 11.94 9.59
CA VAL A 67 7.90 12.59 10.58
C VAL A 67 7.79 14.09 10.32
N VAL A 68 8.91 14.78 10.05
CA VAL A 68 8.88 16.21 9.69
C VAL A 68 8.05 16.47 8.43
N LEU A 69 8.20 15.63 7.40
CA LEU A 69 7.45 15.78 6.15
C LEU A 69 5.97 15.40 6.27
N ALA A 70 5.56 14.67 7.30
CA ALA A 70 4.15 14.38 7.57
C ALA A 70 3.35 15.66 7.91
N ASP A 71 4.04 16.72 8.38
CA ASP A 71 3.48 18.03 8.68
C ASP A 71 3.73 19.07 7.55
N ASP A 72 4.19 18.64 6.37
CA ASP A 72 4.47 19.55 5.25
C ASP A 72 3.22 20.34 4.81
N PRO A 73 3.32 21.63 4.44
CA PRO A 73 2.16 22.39 3.93
C PRO A 73 1.54 21.77 2.66
N THR A 74 2.31 21.01 1.88
CA THR A 74 1.86 20.39 0.63
C THR A 74 1.24 19.02 0.88
N PRO A 75 -0.05 18.80 0.53
CA PRO A 75 -0.72 17.51 0.74
C PRO A 75 0.01 16.31 0.14
N ASP A 76 0.55 16.45 -1.07
CA ASP A 76 1.26 15.37 -1.76
C ASP A 76 2.55 14.95 -1.04
N VAL A 77 3.20 15.88 -0.34
CA VAL A 77 4.41 15.60 0.46
C VAL A 77 4.00 14.84 1.72
N ARG A 78 2.95 15.30 2.42
CA ARG A 78 2.39 14.61 3.59
C ARG A 78 2.01 13.18 3.24
N TYR A 79 1.32 12.99 2.11
CA TYR A 79 0.97 11.66 1.61
C TYR A 79 2.19 10.73 1.49
N ALA A 80 3.22 11.17 0.76
CA ALA A 80 4.42 10.39 0.56
C ALA A 80 5.12 10.07 1.88
N ALA A 81 5.09 11.01 2.83
CA ALA A 81 5.66 10.84 4.16
C ALA A 81 4.90 9.79 5.00
N ILE A 82 3.57 9.86 5.07
CA ILE A 82 2.73 8.92 5.82
C ILE A 82 2.89 7.49 5.30
N VAL A 83 2.90 7.30 3.98
CA VAL A 83 3.18 5.98 3.37
C VAL A 83 4.60 5.51 3.69
N GLY A 84 5.57 6.43 3.65
CA GLY A 84 6.95 6.15 4.01
C GLY A 84 7.10 5.68 5.47
N LEU A 85 6.47 6.38 6.41
CA LEU A 85 6.48 6.02 7.83
C LEU A 85 5.95 4.60 8.07
N ALA A 86 4.81 4.25 7.44
CA ALA A 86 4.28 2.90 7.54
C ALA A 86 5.21 1.85 6.95
N THR A 87 5.95 2.20 5.89
CA THR A 87 6.86 1.29 5.20
C THR A 87 8.14 1.04 6.00
N VAL A 88 8.72 2.07 6.62
CA VAL A 88 10.06 1.95 7.26
C VAL A 88 10.01 1.57 8.73
N THR A 89 8.90 1.86 9.43
CA THR A 89 8.82 1.66 10.89
C THR A 89 8.07 0.40 11.30
N HIS A 90 7.21 -0.13 10.42
CA HIS A 90 6.38 -1.29 10.69
C HIS A 90 5.58 -1.17 12.02
N GLY A 91 5.24 0.05 12.42
CA GLY A 91 4.43 0.33 13.62
C GLY A 91 5.20 0.34 14.94
N THR A 92 6.53 0.22 14.91
CA THR A 92 7.36 0.14 16.14
C THR A 92 7.84 1.50 16.67
N ASP A 93 7.79 2.54 15.84
CA ASP A 93 8.23 3.89 16.21
C ASP A 93 7.04 4.75 16.67
N LYS A 94 7.08 5.20 17.93
CA LYS A 94 5.99 6.00 18.50
C LYS A 94 5.76 7.32 17.75
N SER A 95 6.82 8.03 17.38
CA SER A 95 6.69 9.34 16.72
C SER A 95 6.09 9.20 15.32
N ALA A 96 6.45 8.13 14.62
CA ALA A 96 5.84 7.78 13.34
C ALA A 96 4.35 7.43 13.49
N ASN A 97 4.00 6.63 14.50
CA ASN A 97 2.61 6.29 14.79
C ASN A 97 1.80 7.53 15.14
N ASP A 98 2.32 8.39 16.02
CA ASP A 98 1.67 9.66 16.40
C ASP A 98 1.43 10.55 15.16
N ALA A 99 2.39 10.65 14.24
CA ALA A 99 2.23 11.41 13.00
C ALA A 99 1.14 10.83 12.08
N ILE A 100 1.04 9.50 11.98
CA ILE A 100 -0.02 8.83 11.22
C ILE A 100 -1.40 9.08 11.85
N ILE A 101 -1.49 9.00 13.18
CA ILE A 101 -2.74 9.27 13.92
C ILE A 101 -3.15 10.73 13.79
N LYS A 102 -2.22 11.67 13.92
CA LYS A 102 -2.46 13.10 13.70
C LYS A 102 -2.98 13.36 12.29
N ALA A 103 -2.34 12.79 11.27
CA ALA A 103 -2.79 12.92 9.89
C ALA A 103 -4.21 12.37 9.70
N LEU A 104 -4.58 11.28 10.37
CA LEU A 104 -5.95 10.75 10.34
C LEU A 104 -6.94 11.71 11.01
N ASP A 105 -6.58 12.34 12.12
CA ASP A 105 -7.45 13.26 12.86
C ASP A 105 -7.73 14.56 12.10
N GLU A 106 -6.69 15.14 11.50
CA GLU A 106 -6.76 16.46 10.82
C GLU A 106 -7.29 16.38 9.38
N SER A 107 -7.40 15.18 8.82
CA SER A 107 -7.59 14.99 7.37
C SER A 107 -8.93 15.46 6.78
N GLY A 108 -9.96 15.71 7.58
CA GLY A 108 -11.15 16.51 7.23
C GLY A 108 -11.66 16.43 5.78
N ASN A 109 -11.90 15.22 5.26
CA ASN A 109 -12.40 14.93 3.90
C ASN A 109 -11.39 15.23 2.76
N SER A 110 -10.09 15.03 3.00
CA SER A 110 -9.05 15.13 1.97
C SER A 110 -8.52 13.77 1.54
N GLY A 111 -7.74 13.72 0.45
CA GLY A 111 -7.01 12.51 0.06
C GLY A 111 -6.14 11.95 1.20
N LEU A 112 -5.69 12.79 2.13
CA LEU A 112 -4.91 12.40 3.29
C LEU A 112 -5.67 11.45 4.23
N THR A 113 -7.00 11.56 4.31
CA THR A 113 -7.84 10.68 5.15
C THR A 113 -7.67 9.23 4.74
N ARG A 114 -7.74 8.96 3.44
CA ARG A 114 -7.57 7.62 2.88
C ARG A 114 -6.22 7.03 3.30
N ASP A 115 -5.18 7.82 3.10
CA ASP A 115 -3.81 7.35 3.21
C ASP A 115 -3.40 7.15 4.68
N ALA A 116 -3.87 8.03 5.57
CA ALA A 116 -3.69 7.87 7.01
C ALA A 116 -4.52 6.68 7.55
N ALA A 117 -5.77 6.48 7.11
CA ALA A 117 -6.58 5.33 7.49
C ALA A 117 -5.97 4.00 6.99
N PHE A 118 -5.43 4.01 5.77
CA PHE A 118 -4.68 2.88 5.21
C PHE A 118 -3.42 2.58 6.01
N ALA A 119 -2.61 3.59 6.32
CA ALA A 119 -1.38 3.43 7.11
C ALA A 119 -1.69 2.91 8.51
N ALA A 120 -2.63 3.53 9.23
CA ALA A 120 -3.03 3.13 10.57
C ALA A 120 -3.52 1.67 10.60
N SER A 121 -4.41 1.28 9.67
CA SER A 121 -4.93 -0.09 9.61
C SER A 121 -3.91 -1.14 9.19
N THR A 122 -2.94 -0.76 8.34
CA THR A 122 -1.83 -1.64 7.96
C THR A 122 -0.91 -1.91 9.14
N LEU A 123 -0.64 -0.89 9.95
CA LEU A 123 0.21 -0.98 11.15
C LEU A 123 -0.54 -1.43 12.41
N LYS A 124 -1.87 -1.62 12.33
CA LYS A 124 -2.73 -1.99 13.46
C LYS A 124 -2.65 -1.00 14.63
N LEU A 125 -2.63 0.30 14.35
CA LEU A 125 -2.57 1.35 15.37
C LEU A 125 -3.91 1.51 16.11
N ALA A 126 -4.02 0.96 17.32
CA ALA A 126 -5.27 0.98 18.09
C ALA A 126 -5.86 2.39 18.28
N ASP A 127 -5.00 3.40 18.44
CA ASP A 127 -5.39 4.81 18.60
C ASP A 127 -6.11 5.39 17.37
N GLY A 128 -6.01 4.74 16.20
CA GLY A 128 -6.76 5.13 15.01
C GLY A 128 -8.23 4.71 15.04
N LEU A 129 -8.61 3.70 15.85
CA LEU A 129 -9.97 3.16 15.85
C LEU A 129 -11.03 4.20 16.25
N PRO A 130 -10.86 5.03 17.31
CA PRO A 130 -11.83 6.08 17.61
C PRO A 130 -12.03 7.09 16.47
N LEU A 131 -10.96 7.41 15.73
CA LEU A 131 -11.03 8.32 14.59
C LEU A 131 -11.79 7.70 13.42
N LEU A 132 -11.54 6.41 13.13
CA LEU A 132 -12.31 5.68 12.11
C LEU A 132 -13.80 5.59 12.46
N ARG A 133 -14.15 5.45 13.75
CA ARG A 133 -15.55 5.52 14.18
C ARG A 133 -16.17 6.86 13.82
N ARG A 134 -15.49 7.97 14.13
CA ARG A 134 -15.96 9.32 13.79
C ARG A 134 -16.18 9.49 12.29
N LEU A 135 -15.30 8.92 11.46
CA LEU A 135 -15.45 8.92 9.99
C LEU A 135 -16.67 8.10 9.53
N LEU A 136 -16.96 6.97 10.15
CA LEU A 136 -18.16 6.15 9.85
C LEU A 136 -19.46 6.86 10.24
N GLU A 137 -19.45 7.58 11.34
CA GLU A 137 -20.61 8.27 11.91
C GLU A 137 -20.90 9.64 11.25
N GLY A 138 -19.92 10.21 10.57
CA GLY A 138 -20.07 11.49 9.85
C GLY A 138 -21.00 11.40 8.63
N ASP A 139 -21.09 12.48 7.86
CA ASP A 139 -21.99 12.53 6.69
C ASP A 139 -21.30 12.17 5.36
N ASP A 140 -19.99 12.33 5.28
CA ASP A 140 -19.21 12.14 4.05
C ASP A 140 -19.08 10.65 3.69
N ASN A 141 -19.65 10.25 2.56
CA ASN A 141 -19.60 8.87 2.08
C ASN A 141 -18.20 8.40 1.72
N LEU A 142 -17.31 9.29 1.26
CA LEU A 142 -15.94 8.93 0.92
C LEU A 142 -15.14 8.58 2.18
N ASN A 143 -15.30 9.36 3.24
CA ASN A 143 -14.72 9.02 4.55
C ASN A 143 -15.26 7.70 5.11
N LYS A 144 -16.57 7.46 4.97
CA LYS A 144 -17.18 6.18 5.39
C LYS A 144 -16.57 5.00 4.64
N ARG A 145 -16.32 5.14 3.33
CA ARG A 145 -15.65 4.12 2.51
C ARG A 145 -14.25 3.82 3.05
N TYR A 146 -13.44 4.86 3.26
CA TYR A 146 -12.07 4.70 3.79
C TYR A 146 -12.06 4.06 5.19
N ALA A 147 -12.99 4.45 6.05
CA ALA A 147 -13.09 3.89 7.38
C ALA A 147 -13.59 2.43 7.39
N ALA A 148 -14.53 2.07 6.52
CA ALA A 148 -14.99 0.70 6.35
C ALA A 148 -13.86 -0.21 5.81
N GLU A 149 -13.12 0.25 4.80
CA GLU A 149 -11.95 -0.48 4.28
C GLU A 149 -10.86 -0.67 5.35
N ALA A 150 -10.57 0.38 6.12
CA ALA A 150 -9.62 0.31 7.21
C ALA A 150 -10.10 -0.65 8.32
N ALA A 151 -11.39 -0.62 8.67
CA ALA A 151 -12.01 -1.54 9.63
C ALA A 151 -11.86 -3.01 9.18
N ALA A 152 -12.13 -3.30 7.90
CA ALA A 152 -11.92 -4.63 7.33
C ALA A 152 -10.47 -5.08 7.47
N ARG A 153 -9.51 -4.17 7.21
CA ARG A 153 -8.08 -4.44 7.38
C ARG A 153 -7.70 -4.68 8.83
N TYR A 154 -8.27 -3.95 9.79
CA TYR A 154 -8.06 -4.20 11.23
C TYR A 154 -8.57 -5.58 11.64
N GLY A 155 -9.65 -6.07 11.03
CA GLY A 155 -10.27 -7.34 11.36
C GLY A 155 -10.81 -7.31 12.80
N PRO A 156 -10.63 -8.37 13.62
CA PRO A 156 -11.17 -8.44 14.97
C PRO A 156 -10.83 -7.25 15.90
N MET A 157 -9.68 -6.59 15.70
CA MET A 157 -9.31 -5.39 16.46
C MET A 157 -10.30 -4.23 16.30
N ALA A 158 -11.05 -4.20 15.20
CA ALA A 158 -12.06 -3.18 14.93
C ALA A 158 -13.44 -3.49 15.55
N ALA A 159 -13.54 -4.40 16.52
CA ALA A 159 -14.80 -4.69 17.22
C ALA A 159 -15.50 -3.44 17.77
N ILE A 160 -14.72 -2.42 18.15
CA ILE A 160 -15.23 -1.14 18.62
C ILE A 160 -16.05 -0.38 17.55
N LEU A 161 -15.90 -0.72 16.26
CA LEU A 161 -16.58 -0.09 15.12
C LEU A 161 -17.90 -0.77 14.77
N LEU A 162 -18.22 -1.93 15.36
CA LEU A 162 -19.43 -2.72 15.04
C LEU A 162 -20.73 -1.89 15.10
N PRO A 163 -20.98 -1.04 16.13
CA PRO A 163 -22.21 -0.26 16.19
C PRO A 163 -22.34 0.71 15.01
N ALA A 164 -21.28 1.46 14.70
CA ALA A 164 -21.25 2.44 13.62
C ALA A 164 -21.41 1.77 12.25
N LEU A 165 -20.75 0.63 12.02
CA LEU A 165 -20.89 -0.16 10.79
C LEU A 165 -22.32 -0.68 10.60
N LYS A 166 -22.93 -1.29 11.63
CA LYS A 166 -24.31 -1.79 11.57
C LYS A 166 -25.30 -0.66 11.28
N GLN A 167 -25.12 0.49 11.94
CA GLN A 167 -25.95 1.66 11.70
C GLN A 167 -25.77 2.21 10.27
N GLY A 168 -24.53 2.25 9.77
CA GLY A 168 -24.22 2.67 8.41
C GLY A 168 -24.88 1.79 7.35
N VAL A 169 -24.79 0.46 7.50
CA VAL A 169 -25.46 -0.52 6.62
C VAL A 169 -26.98 -0.33 6.58
N ALA A 170 -27.60 -0.05 7.73
CA ALA A 170 -29.04 0.14 7.83
C ALA A 170 -29.52 1.46 7.21
N LYS A 171 -28.70 2.51 7.25
CA LYS A 171 -29.08 3.87 6.81
C LYS A 171 -28.68 4.19 5.38
N THR A 172 -27.58 3.63 4.89
CA THR A 172 -27.04 4.01 3.58
C THR A 172 -27.91 3.49 2.44
N LYS A 173 -28.09 4.32 1.41
CA LYS A 173 -28.69 3.91 0.13
C LYS A 173 -27.64 3.55 -0.93
N ASP A 174 -26.38 3.94 -0.71
CA ASP A 174 -25.25 3.61 -1.57
C ASP A 174 -24.90 2.12 -1.40
N GLN A 175 -25.12 1.33 -2.46
CA GLN A 175 -24.90 -0.11 -2.44
C GLN A 175 -23.42 -0.48 -2.33
N GLU A 176 -22.52 0.32 -2.91
CA GLU A 176 -21.09 0.07 -2.85
C GLU A 176 -20.56 0.33 -1.44
N LEU A 177 -20.98 1.44 -0.83
CA LEU A 177 -20.65 1.72 0.57
C LEU A 177 -21.25 0.66 1.50
N LYS A 178 -22.49 0.22 1.25
CA LYS A 178 -23.12 -0.86 2.00
C LYS A 178 -22.29 -2.15 1.96
N ALA A 179 -21.87 -2.57 0.76
CA ALA A 179 -21.06 -3.77 0.57
C ALA A 179 -19.70 -3.68 1.31
N LEU A 180 -19.04 -2.51 1.28
CA LEU A 180 -17.80 -2.29 2.03
C LEU A 180 -18.00 -2.41 3.54
N MET A 181 -19.08 -1.84 4.08
CA MET A 181 -19.39 -1.95 5.51
C MET A 181 -19.75 -3.39 5.91
N GLU A 182 -20.49 -4.13 5.08
CA GLU A 182 -20.79 -5.54 5.30
C GLU A 182 -19.53 -6.41 5.25
N GLN A 183 -18.61 -6.13 4.32
CA GLN A 183 -17.30 -6.79 4.27
C GLN A 183 -16.47 -6.50 5.54
N ALA A 184 -16.52 -5.27 6.05
CA ALA A 184 -15.86 -4.92 7.31
C ALA A 184 -16.44 -5.70 8.48
N LEU A 185 -17.78 -5.78 8.61
CA LEU A 185 -18.45 -6.59 9.62
C LEU A 185 -18.01 -8.07 9.55
N ALA A 186 -18.02 -8.66 8.35
CA ALA A 186 -17.58 -10.05 8.15
C ALA A 186 -16.10 -10.26 8.51
N SER A 187 -15.24 -9.26 8.30
CA SER A 187 -13.81 -9.32 8.64
C SER A 187 -13.57 -9.19 10.15
N ILE A 188 -14.44 -8.47 10.86
CA ILE A 188 -14.39 -8.35 12.33
C ILE A 188 -14.91 -9.63 13.00
N ASP A 189 -15.98 -10.21 12.46
CA ASP A 189 -16.60 -11.44 13.01
C ASP A 189 -15.80 -12.71 12.71
N ARG A 190 -14.85 -12.66 11.75
CA ARG A 190 -13.98 -13.80 11.47
C ARG A 190 -13.03 -14.03 12.66
N PRO A 191 -12.94 -15.26 13.21
CA PRO A 191 -11.92 -15.57 14.21
C PRO A 191 -10.54 -15.21 13.66
N ALA A 192 -9.67 -14.61 14.48
CA ALA A 192 -8.28 -14.41 14.09
C ALA A 192 -7.74 -15.79 13.67
N GLU A 193 -7.32 -15.93 12.42
CA GLU A 193 -6.75 -17.20 11.94
C GLU A 193 -5.54 -17.51 12.82
N THR A 194 -5.73 -18.42 13.78
CA THR A 194 -4.63 -19.05 14.50
C THR A 194 -3.78 -19.71 13.44
N LYS A 195 -2.58 -19.17 13.23
CA LYS A 195 -1.56 -19.75 12.37
C LYS A 195 -1.16 -21.09 12.99
N VAL A 196 -1.91 -22.15 12.67
CA VAL A 196 -1.55 -23.52 13.03
C VAL A 196 -0.32 -23.85 12.20
N VAL A 197 0.86 -23.69 12.79
CA VAL A 197 2.10 -24.24 12.23
C VAL A 197 2.02 -25.75 12.48
N PRO A 198 1.89 -26.61 11.46
CA PRO A 198 2.11 -28.02 11.69
C PRO A 198 3.57 -28.20 12.10
N ALA A 199 3.78 -28.78 13.28
CA ALA A 199 5.09 -29.19 13.75
C ALA A 199 5.68 -30.19 12.73
N THR A 200 6.64 -29.76 11.93
CA THR A 200 7.45 -30.64 11.09
C THR A 200 8.37 -31.42 12.03
N GLY A 201 7.91 -32.61 12.44
CA GLY A 201 8.75 -33.59 13.11
C GLY A 201 9.82 -34.10 12.15
N ASN A 202 11.07 -34.00 12.56
CA ASN A 202 12.20 -34.65 11.93
C ASN A 202 12.10 -36.18 12.12
N GLN A 203 12.27 -36.96 11.05
CA GLN A 203 13.33 -37.98 11.01
C GLN A 203 13.65 -38.44 9.57
N PRO A 204 14.92 -38.75 9.25
CA PRO A 204 15.38 -39.20 7.93
C PRO A 204 15.69 -40.71 7.88
N THR A 205 15.43 -41.38 6.73
CA THR A 205 16.21 -42.55 6.27
C THR A 205 16.04 -42.79 4.76
N ALA A 206 17.15 -43.15 4.12
CA ALA A 206 17.36 -43.59 2.72
C ALA A 206 16.45 -44.77 2.29
N THR A 207 16.26 -45.19 1.03
CA THR A 207 17.21 -45.53 -0.06
C THR A 207 16.44 -45.82 -1.37
N THR A 208 17.19 -45.89 -2.47
CA THR A 208 16.98 -45.87 -3.96
C THR A 208 16.05 -46.94 -4.65
N PRO A 209 15.99 -47.09 -6.01
CA PRO A 209 14.83 -46.80 -6.87
C PRO A 209 14.23 -48.02 -7.63
N GLY A 210 13.09 -47.85 -8.32
CA GLY A 210 12.55 -48.89 -9.20
C GLY A 210 11.45 -48.44 -10.18
N SER A 211 11.81 -48.37 -11.46
CA SER A 211 11.09 -48.80 -12.67
C SER A 211 9.55 -48.68 -12.80
N SER A 212 9.15 -47.86 -13.80
CA SER A 212 8.50 -48.30 -15.06
C SER A 212 6.96 -48.22 -15.25
N VAL A 213 6.62 -47.80 -16.48
CA VAL A 213 5.47 -48.11 -17.37
C VAL A 213 4.25 -47.15 -17.48
N ALA A 214 4.03 -46.75 -18.75
CA ALA A 214 2.79 -46.40 -19.50
C ALA A 214 2.01 -45.13 -19.12
N SER A 215 1.90 -44.12 -19.99
CA SER A 215 1.17 -44.04 -21.29
C SER A 215 -0.35 -43.99 -21.15
N SER A 216 -0.95 -42.84 -21.43
CA SER A 216 -1.89 -42.68 -22.56
C SER A 216 -2.41 -41.24 -22.70
N GLN A 217 -2.44 -40.82 -23.96
CA GLN A 217 -2.99 -39.57 -24.48
C GLN A 217 -4.51 -39.59 -24.51
N THR A 218 -5.16 -38.43 -24.50
CA THR A 218 -6.27 -38.13 -25.44
C THR A 218 -6.56 -36.62 -25.50
N LYS A 219 -6.37 -36.04 -26.70
CA LYS A 219 -7.01 -34.82 -27.25
C LYS A 219 -8.43 -35.23 -27.77
N PRO A 220 -9.39 -34.35 -28.15
CA PRO A 220 -9.22 -33.35 -29.21
C PRO A 220 -9.93 -31.98 -28.99
N ASP A 221 -9.66 -31.09 -29.97
CA ASP A 221 -10.09 -29.71 -30.16
C ASP A 221 -11.62 -29.48 -30.14
N LEU A 222 -12.05 -28.22 -29.95
CA LEU A 222 -12.72 -27.40 -30.98
C LEU A 222 -13.11 -26.00 -30.42
N LEU A 223 -12.64 -24.95 -31.09
CA LEU A 223 -13.22 -23.58 -31.10
C LEU A 223 -14.34 -23.53 -32.18
N PRO A 224 -15.32 -22.60 -32.14
CA PRO A 224 -15.09 -21.27 -32.73
C PRO A 224 -15.82 -20.07 -32.07
N ALA A 225 -15.14 -18.93 -32.19
CA ALA A 225 -15.60 -17.59 -32.58
C ALA A 225 -16.93 -16.95 -32.07
N ALA A 226 -16.71 -15.77 -31.48
CA ALA A 226 -17.37 -14.48 -31.75
C ALA A 226 -18.75 -14.16 -31.12
N ALA A 227 -18.72 -13.23 -30.16
CA ALA A 227 -19.70 -12.14 -30.09
C ALA A 227 -19.03 -10.87 -29.56
N LYS A 228 -18.98 -9.84 -30.41
CA LYS A 228 -18.66 -8.46 -30.06
C LYS A 228 -19.77 -7.90 -29.17
N THR A 229 -19.43 -7.32 -28.03
CA THR A 229 -20.11 -6.12 -27.51
C THR A 229 -19.09 -5.25 -26.78
N GLN A 230 -18.87 -4.07 -27.37
CA GLN A 230 -18.31 -2.90 -26.70
C GLN A 230 -19.21 -2.54 -25.52
N SER A 231 -18.66 -2.57 -24.31
CA SER A 231 -19.14 -1.76 -23.20
C SER A 231 -17.95 -1.00 -22.66
N LYS A 232 -17.96 0.31 -22.91
CA LYS A 232 -16.99 1.30 -22.47
C LYS A 232 -17.14 1.44 -20.95
N ASN A 233 -16.40 0.66 -20.17
CA ASN A 233 -16.32 0.81 -18.72
C ASN A 233 -15.08 1.67 -18.37
N GLU A 234 -15.23 2.98 -18.48
CA GLU A 234 -14.35 3.96 -17.83
C GLU A 234 -14.66 3.97 -16.32
N ASN A 235 -14.26 2.92 -15.59
CA ASN A 235 -14.18 2.87 -14.12
C ASN A 235 -13.45 1.60 -13.64
N SER A 236 -12.40 1.17 -14.35
CA SER A 236 -11.52 0.11 -13.85
C SER A 236 -10.55 0.70 -12.82
N TRP A 237 -10.95 0.57 -11.55
CA TRP A 237 -10.11 0.84 -10.40
C TRP A 237 -8.81 0.03 -10.48
N PRO A 238 -7.66 0.60 -10.11
CA PRO A 238 -6.42 -0.15 -10.17
C PRO A 238 -6.35 -1.18 -9.04
N SER A 239 -6.07 -2.44 -9.37
CA SER A 239 -5.79 -3.49 -8.39
C SER A 239 -4.52 -3.15 -7.57
N VAL A 240 -4.30 -3.82 -6.44
CA VAL A 240 -3.15 -3.60 -5.51
C VAL A 240 -1.78 -3.58 -6.22
N VAL A 241 -1.69 -4.18 -7.42
CA VAL A 241 -0.53 -4.12 -8.34
C VAL A 241 -0.23 -2.69 -8.83
N THR A 242 -1.23 -1.81 -8.92
CA THR A 242 -1.08 -0.45 -9.46
C THR A 242 -0.60 0.58 -8.44
N LEU A 243 -0.74 0.32 -7.13
CA LEU A 243 -0.04 1.07 -6.08
C LEU A 243 1.47 0.83 -6.16
N GLY A 244 1.89 -0.40 -6.45
CA GLY A 244 3.28 -0.69 -6.85
C GLY A 244 3.72 0.03 -8.14
N LEU A 245 2.77 0.46 -8.99
CA LEU A 245 3.03 1.07 -10.30
C LEU A 245 3.14 2.61 -10.25
N THR A 246 2.50 3.28 -9.29
CA THR A 246 2.71 4.73 -9.01
C THR A 246 4.06 4.99 -8.37
N ILE A 247 4.55 4.01 -7.62
CA ILE A 247 5.90 3.91 -7.05
C ILE A 247 6.99 3.84 -8.14
N VAL A 248 6.74 3.11 -9.24
CA VAL A 248 7.69 3.01 -10.37
C VAL A 248 7.89 4.36 -11.09
N ILE A 249 6.92 5.27 -10.99
CA ILE A 249 7.00 6.61 -11.61
C ILE A 249 8.02 7.50 -10.89
N GLY A 250 8.19 7.35 -9.56
CA GLY A 250 9.19 8.09 -8.79
C GLY A 250 10.64 7.73 -9.16
N LEU A 251 10.90 6.45 -9.44
CA LEU A 251 12.24 5.99 -9.85
C LEU A 251 12.57 6.32 -11.31
N ALA A 252 11.57 6.43 -12.18
CA ALA A 252 11.76 6.91 -13.55
C ALA A 252 12.10 8.41 -13.62
N ALA A 253 11.62 9.20 -12.64
CA ALA A 253 12.03 10.59 -12.46
C ALA A 253 13.49 10.71 -11.99
N LEU A 254 14.00 9.74 -11.20
CA LEU A 254 15.41 9.65 -10.83
C LEU A 254 16.33 9.49 -12.05
N GLY A 255 15.92 8.66 -13.02
CA GLY A 255 16.64 8.45 -14.27
C GLY A 255 16.69 9.71 -15.15
N SER A 256 15.60 10.49 -15.21
CA SER A 256 15.58 11.77 -15.95
C SER A 256 16.38 12.88 -15.24
N TRP A 257 16.35 12.93 -13.90
CA TRP A 257 17.12 13.91 -13.12
C TRP A 257 18.64 13.67 -13.20
N LEU A 258 19.08 12.41 -13.25
CA LEU A 258 20.49 12.03 -13.44
C LEU A 258 21.05 12.38 -14.82
N LEU A 259 20.22 12.35 -15.88
CA LEU A 259 20.64 12.73 -17.23
C LEU A 259 20.68 14.26 -17.41
N PHE A 260 19.78 15.01 -16.77
CA PHE A 260 19.70 16.47 -16.94
C PHE A 260 20.83 17.23 -16.23
N ARG A 261 21.39 16.70 -15.14
CA ARG A 261 22.47 17.35 -14.38
C ARG A 261 23.88 17.12 -14.96
N LYS A 262 24.08 16.06 -15.76
CA LYS A 262 25.36 15.76 -16.42
C LYS A 262 25.66 16.67 -17.63
N HIS A 263 24.68 17.47 -18.08
CA HIS A 263 24.82 18.42 -19.19
C HIS A 263 24.90 19.90 -18.76
N LYS A 264 25.00 20.17 -17.44
CA LYS A 264 25.14 21.54 -16.89
C LYS A 264 26.42 21.73 -16.06
N GLN A 265 27.44 20.93 -16.30
CA GLN A 265 28.81 21.22 -15.86
C GLN A 265 29.73 21.23 -17.07
#